data_AF-A0A0K2UZV0-F1
#
_entry.id   AF-A0A0K2UZV0-F1
#
_cell.length_a   1.000
_cell.length_b   1.000
_cell.length_c   1.000
_cell.angle_alpha   90.00
_cell.angle_beta   90.00
_cell.angle_gamma   90.00
#
_symmetry.space_group_name_H-M   'P 1'
#
loop_
_entity.id
_entity.type
_entity.pdbx_description
1 polymer ?
#
loop_
_entity_poly.entity_id
_entity_poly.type
_entity_poly.pdbx_seq_one_letter_code
_entity_poly.pdbx_strand_id
1 'polypeptide(L)'
;MPTPREVNPSNGYFSMGGDTLRVPIKLFAENRRRLVNSLKNEAALPEHPVILLEGGQDQGICAGDSSDVGPIFKQEGYFHWAFGVLEPDCYGAIDVESGNSILFVPKLPDEYRIWMGPIPSLEEWKQRYEVDEAVYIPDMKDYLWNLHLKGSSHLLVLDGINSDSKKQVIQAAFNGISEFKVNKDLLFDVFAECRVIKSETELEVMRYATRMSCEAHKAVMKMISPGMREYQCEAAFLNHIYLYGG
;
A
#
# COMPACT_ATOMS: atom_id res chain seq x y z
N MET A 1 -14.11 1.73 -28.72
CA MET A 1 -12.83 1.85 -28.01
C MET A 1 -13.13 1.61 -26.53
N PRO A 2 -12.37 0.79 -25.81
CA PRO A 2 -12.48 0.77 -24.35
C PRO A 2 -12.25 2.19 -23.85
N THR A 3 -13.12 2.68 -22.97
CA THR A 3 -12.89 3.94 -22.27
C THR A 3 -11.52 3.86 -21.59
N PRO A 4 -10.70 4.93 -21.64
CA PRO A 4 -9.45 4.97 -20.88
C PRO A 4 -9.76 4.58 -19.45
N ARG A 5 -9.00 3.63 -18.89
CA ARG A 5 -9.15 3.24 -17.49
C ARG A 5 -8.99 4.51 -16.66
N GLU A 6 -10.05 4.92 -15.96
CA GLU A 6 -10.02 6.15 -15.17
C GLU A 6 -8.93 6.04 -14.11
N VAL A 7 -8.15 7.10 -13.96
CA VAL A 7 -7.09 7.17 -12.94
C VAL A 7 -7.75 7.08 -11.56
N ASN A 8 -7.30 6.13 -10.74
CA ASN A 8 -7.88 5.86 -9.43
C ASN A 8 -6.76 5.49 -8.44
N PRO A 9 -6.44 6.30 -7.41
CA PRO A 9 -7.23 7.42 -6.91
C PRO A 9 -7.30 8.63 -7.85
N SER A 10 -8.36 9.44 -7.71
CA SER A 10 -8.47 10.75 -8.36
C SER A 10 -9.31 11.71 -7.52
N ASN A 11 -9.06 13.02 -7.67
CA ASN A 11 -9.75 14.07 -6.93
C ASN A 11 -9.70 13.90 -5.40
N GLY A 12 -8.63 13.30 -4.87
CA GLY A 12 -8.44 13.04 -3.43
C GLY A 12 -9.20 11.84 -2.88
N TYR A 13 -9.78 10.99 -3.74
CA TYR A 13 -10.48 9.78 -3.31
C TYR A 13 -10.10 8.56 -4.15
N PHE A 14 -10.09 7.40 -3.51
CA PHE A 14 -10.26 6.12 -4.17
C PHE A 14 -11.77 5.83 -4.33
N SER A 15 -12.21 5.41 -5.51
CA SER A 15 -13.59 5.00 -5.76
C SER A 15 -13.68 4.09 -6.98
N MET A 16 -14.56 3.09 -6.93
CA MET A 16 -14.88 2.21 -8.07
C MET A 16 -16.12 2.71 -8.84
N GLY A 17 -16.58 3.94 -8.57
CA GLY A 17 -17.75 4.55 -9.18
C GLY A 17 -19.08 4.09 -8.57
N GLY A 18 -20.20 4.45 -9.21
CA GLY A 18 -21.54 4.05 -8.75
C GLY A 18 -21.83 4.42 -7.29
N ASP A 19 -22.38 3.46 -6.54
CA ASP A 19 -22.69 3.58 -5.11
C ASP A 19 -21.54 3.12 -4.19
N THR A 20 -20.34 2.92 -4.75
CA THR A 20 -19.19 2.43 -3.97
C THR A 20 -18.65 3.49 -3.03
N LEU A 21 -18.07 3.06 -1.91
CA LEU A 21 -17.49 3.98 -0.93
C LEU A 21 -16.37 4.81 -1.56
N ARG A 22 -16.43 6.13 -1.38
CA ARG A 22 -15.34 7.03 -1.73
C ARG A 22 -14.40 7.13 -0.54
N VAL A 23 -13.21 6.55 -0.65
CA VAL A 23 -12.22 6.52 0.43
C VAL A 23 -11.27 7.70 0.25
N PRO A 24 -11.23 8.69 1.16
CA PRO A 24 -10.35 9.84 1.00
C PRO A 24 -8.89 9.42 1.15
N ILE A 25 -8.02 9.89 0.25
CA ILE A 25 -6.58 9.61 0.29
C ILE A 25 -5.90 10.21 1.53
N LYS A 26 -6.51 11.25 2.09
CA LYS A 26 -6.16 11.80 3.41
C LYS A 26 -6.14 10.78 4.55
N LEU A 27 -6.86 9.66 4.43
CA LEU A 27 -6.75 8.52 5.36
C LEU A 27 -5.29 8.12 5.54
N PHE A 28 -4.57 7.94 4.43
CA PHE A 28 -3.18 7.48 4.45
C PHE A 28 -2.23 8.56 5.00
N ALA A 29 -2.48 9.83 4.68
CA ALA A 29 -1.74 10.95 5.27
C ALA A 29 -1.92 11.03 6.80
N GLU A 30 -3.14 10.80 7.29
CA GLU A 30 -3.42 10.72 8.73
C GLU A 30 -2.67 9.56 9.38
N ASN A 31 -2.64 8.39 8.74
CA ASN A 31 -1.89 7.22 9.20
C ASN A 31 -0.39 7.50 9.31
N ARG A 32 0.24 8.10 8.29
CA ARG A 32 1.65 8.52 8.35
C ARG A 32 1.92 9.46 9.51
N ARG A 33 1.06 10.46 9.71
CA ARG A 33 1.17 11.41 10.83
C ARG A 33 1.06 10.72 12.19
N ARG A 34 0.12 9.76 12.34
CA ARG A 34 -0.02 8.96 13.57
C ARG A 34 1.24 8.15 13.84
N LEU A 35 1.77 7.48 12.82
CA LEU A 35 3.01 6.70 12.93
C LEU A 35 4.21 7.56 13.33
N VAL A 36 4.40 8.72 12.69
CA VAL A 36 5.45 9.68 13.02
C VAL A 36 5.31 10.17 14.46
N ASN A 37 4.11 10.51 14.90
CA ASN A 37 3.87 10.95 16.28
C ASN A 37 4.16 9.85 17.30
N SER A 38 3.80 8.59 17.01
CA SER A 38 4.13 7.45 17.88
C SER A 38 5.64 7.25 17.97
N LEU A 39 6.35 7.26 16.84
CA LEU A 39 7.81 7.12 16.81
C LEU A 39 8.54 8.25 17.55
N LYS A 40 8.04 9.48 17.47
CA LYS A 40 8.62 10.63 18.21
C LYS A 40 8.53 10.47 19.74
N ASN A 41 7.67 9.60 20.25
CA ASN A 41 7.57 9.30 21.68
C ASN A 41 8.50 8.16 22.12
N GLU A 42 9.18 7.49 21.19
CA GLU A 42 10.08 6.39 21.49
C GLU A 42 11.46 6.89 21.93
N ALA A 43 11.91 6.47 23.12
CA ALA A 43 13.20 6.89 23.66
C ALA A 43 14.40 6.39 22.85
N ALA A 44 14.21 5.32 22.06
CA ALA A 44 15.25 4.70 21.23
C ALA A 44 15.29 5.27 19.80
N LEU A 45 14.53 6.33 19.50
CA LEU A 45 14.52 6.94 18.18
C LEU A 45 15.90 7.56 17.86
N PRO A 46 16.56 7.16 16.75
CA PRO A 46 17.86 7.73 16.37
C PRO A 46 17.74 9.15 15.79
N GLU A 47 18.85 9.85 15.64
CA GLU A 47 18.89 11.14 14.92
C GLU A 47 18.60 10.95 13.42
N HIS A 48 17.92 11.91 12.79
CA HIS A 48 17.54 11.85 11.37
C HIS A 48 16.86 10.53 10.95
N PRO A 49 15.79 10.08 11.63
CA PRO A 49 15.13 8.83 11.31
C PRO A 49 14.28 8.97 10.05
N VAL A 50 14.47 8.06 9.11
CA VAL A 50 13.67 7.96 7.88
C VAL A 50 13.07 6.57 7.82
N ILE A 51 11.75 6.49 7.87
CA ILE A 51 11.03 5.22 7.63
C ILE A 51 11.22 4.85 6.17
N LEU A 52 11.57 3.60 5.87
CA LEU A 52 11.63 3.08 4.51
C LEU A 52 10.81 1.79 4.40
N LEU A 53 9.83 1.82 3.50
CA LEU A 53 8.95 0.70 3.18
C LEU A 53 9.13 0.28 1.73
N GLU A 54 9.10 -1.02 1.50
CA GLU A 54 9.06 -1.62 0.17
C GLU A 54 7.63 -2.09 -0.10
N GLY A 55 7.06 -1.67 -1.23
CA GLY A 55 5.78 -2.13 -1.70
C GLY A 55 5.83 -3.57 -2.21
N GLY A 56 4.66 -4.14 -2.44
CA GLY A 56 4.51 -5.41 -3.13
C GLY A 56 5.08 -5.32 -4.55
N GLN A 57 5.76 -6.38 -4.94
CA GLN A 57 6.32 -6.51 -6.27
C GLN A 57 5.36 -7.27 -7.19
N ASP A 58 5.44 -7.02 -8.50
CA ASP A 58 4.72 -7.82 -9.49
C ASP A 58 5.42 -9.17 -9.66
N GLN A 59 4.92 -10.19 -8.98
CA GLN A 59 5.45 -11.55 -9.02
C GLN A 59 4.52 -12.46 -9.82
N GLY A 60 5.09 -13.40 -10.59
CA GLY A 60 4.33 -14.48 -11.22
C GLY A 60 3.55 -15.33 -10.19
N ILE A 61 2.57 -16.13 -10.65
CA ILE A 61 1.63 -16.89 -9.79
C ILE A 61 2.30 -17.65 -8.64
N CYS A 62 3.51 -18.19 -8.86
CA CYS A 62 4.29 -18.90 -7.86
C CYS A 62 5.76 -18.47 -7.91
N ALA A 63 6.40 -18.32 -6.74
CA ALA A 63 7.84 -18.22 -6.65
C ALA A 63 8.50 -19.47 -7.27
N GLY A 64 9.13 -19.31 -8.44
CA GLY A 64 9.80 -20.38 -9.19
C GLY A 64 9.02 -20.98 -10.36
N ASP A 65 7.83 -20.48 -10.69
CA ASP A 65 7.15 -20.81 -11.96
C ASP A 65 7.67 -19.91 -13.09
N SER A 66 7.74 -20.44 -14.31
CA SER A 66 8.23 -19.75 -15.51
C SER A 66 7.12 -19.18 -16.39
N SER A 67 5.84 -19.26 -15.97
CA SER A 67 4.72 -18.69 -16.73
C SER A 67 4.72 -17.16 -16.67
N ASP A 68 4.20 -16.54 -17.73
CA ASP A 68 3.97 -15.09 -17.86
C ASP A 68 2.61 -14.64 -17.29
N VAL A 69 1.88 -15.54 -16.62
CA VAL A 69 0.63 -15.22 -15.96
C VAL A 69 0.91 -14.86 -14.50
N GLY A 70 0.59 -13.62 -14.13
CA GLY A 70 0.63 -13.13 -12.75
C GLY A 70 -0.74 -13.18 -12.08
N PRO A 71 -0.82 -13.27 -10.74
CA PRO A 71 -2.05 -13.05 -10.01
C PRO A 71 -2.47 -11.57 -10.13
N ILE A 72 -3.73 -11.26 -9.81
CA ILE A 72 -4.14 -9.86 -9.67
C ILE A 72 -3.33 -9.26 -8.51
N PHE A 73 -2.54 -8.23 -8.82
CA PHE A 73 -1.70 -7.58 -7.83
C PHE A 73 -2.51 -7.05 -6.64
N LYS A 74 -2.00 -7.31 -5.44
CA LYS A 74 -2.51 -6.76 -4.19
C LYS A 74 -1.34 -6.25 -3.37
N GLN A 75 -1.45 -5.01 -2.92
CA GLN A 75 -0.40 -4.31 -2.20
C GLN A 75 -0.05 -4.98 -0.85
N GLU A 76 1.20 -4.81 -0.43
CA GLU A 76 1.68 -5.17 0.91
C GLU A 76 0.92 -4.35 1.98
N GLY A 77 0.56 -4.99 3.10
CA GLY A 77 -0.38 -4.43 4.07
C GLY A 77 0.14 -3.22 4.85
N TYR A 78 1.41 -3.18 5.22
CA TYR A 78 2.03 -2.01 5.86
C TYR A 78 2.20 -0.85 4.87
N PHE A 79 2.65 -1.14 3.65
CA PHE A 79 2.79 -0.16 2.58
C PHE A 79 1.44 0.48 2.21
N HIS A 80 0.42 -0.35 2.02
CA HIS A 80 -0.94 0.13 1.75
C HIS A 80 -1.46 1.01 2.89
N TRP A 81 -1.25 0.62 4.14
CA TRP A 81 -1.70 1.41 5.30
C TRP A 81 -1.08 2.81 5.35
N ALA A 82 0.18 2.95 4.94
CA ALA A 82 0.90 4.23 4.93
C ALA A 82 0.64 5.09 3.69
N PHE A 83 0.50 4.48 2.51
CA PHE A 83 0.50 5.22 1.23
C PHE A 83 -0.74 5.02 0.37
N GLY A 84 -1.50 3.95 0.55
CA GLY A 84 -2.69 3.67 -0.27
C GLY A 84 -2.39 3.35 -1.74
N VAL A 85 -1.13 3.16 -2.09
CA VAL A 85 -0.66 2.93 -3.47
C VAL A 85 -1.14 1.59 -4.00
N LEU A 86 -1.65 1.59 -5.22
CA LEU A 86 -2.24 0.43 -5.88
C LEU A 86 -1.30 -0.23 -6.89
N GLU A 87 -0.25 0.46 -7.31
CA GLU A 87 0.74 -0.06 -8.24
C GLU A 87 1.82 -0.89 -7.54
N PRO A 88 2.39 -1.88 -8.26
CA PRO A 88 3.52 -2.66 -7.77
C PRO A 88 4.83 -1.87 -7.84
N ASP A 89 5.89 -2.48 -7.30
CA ASP A 89 7.29 -2.08 -7.49
C ASP A 89 7.58 -0.64 -7.06
N CYS A 90 6.90 -0.16 -6.03
CA CYS A 90 7.12 1.16 -5.44
C CYS A 90 7.83 1.04 -4.09
N TYR A 91 8.57 2.08 -3.70
CA TYR A 91 9.04 2.28 -2.33
C TYR A 91 8.44 3.55 -1.76
N GLY A 92 8.45 3.68 -0.44
CA GLY A 92 7.88 4.82 0.25
C GLY A 92 8.76 5.16 1.44
N ALA A 93 9.12 6.43 1.55
CA ALA A 93 9.83 6.95 2.70
C ALA A 93 9.02 8.01 3.45
N ILE A 94 9.24 8.09 4.76
CA ILE A 94 8.67 9.12 5.61
C ILE A 94 9.82 9.67 6.45
N ASP A 95 10.17 10.94 6.24
CA ASP A 95 11.09 11.63 7.12
C ASP A 95 10.38 11.91 8.45
N VAL A 96 10.85 11.31 9.53
CA VAL A 96 10.17 11.41 10.83
C VAL A 96 10.30 12.82 11.39
N GLU A 97 11.39 13.54 11.09
CA GLU A 97 11.60 14.90 11.60
C GLU A 97 10.57 15.87 11.03
N SER A 98 10.53 16.03 9.71
CA SER A 98 9.59 16.91 9.01
C SER A 98 8.17 16.37 8.90
N GLY A 99 8.01 15.05 8.89
CA GLY A 99 6.77 14.37 8.53
C GLY A 99 6.54 14.25 7.02
N ASN A 100 7.50 14.68 6.19
CA ASN A 100 7.40 14.62 4.74
C ASN A 100 7.37 13.17 4.25
N SER A 101 6.49 12.92 3.29
CA SER A 101 6.27 11.63 2.66
C SER A 101 6.76 11.64 1.22
N ILE A 102 7.60 10.65 0.89
CA ILE A 102 8.26 10.52 -0.41
C ILE A 102 7.84 9.19 -1.02
N LEU A 103 7.34 9.21 -2.25
CA LEU A 103 7.02 8.00 -3.01
C LEU A 103 8.08 7.77 -4.08
N PHE A 104 8.70 6.59 -4.09
CA PHE A 104 9.62 6.18 -5.13
C PHE A 104 8.90 5.26 -6.11
N VAL A 105 8.86 5.65 -7.38
CA VAL A 105 8.07 4.97 -8.42
C VAL A 105 8.97 4.39 -9.52
N PRO A 106 8.57 3.30 -10.18
CA PRO A 106 9.37 2.72 -11.24
C PRO A 106 9.49 3.68 -12.43
N LYS A 107 10.68 3.75 -13.03
CA LYS A 107 10.90 4.47 -14.28
C LYS A 107 10.56 3.53 -15.44
N LEU A 108 9.33 3.65 -15.93
CA LEU A 108 8.79 2.75 -16.96
C LEU A 108 9.27 3.14 -18.37
N PRO A 109 9.55 2.15 -19.25
CA PRO A 109 9.95 2.42 -20.62
C PRO A 109 8.76 2.84 -21.49
N ASP A 110 9.01 3.52 -22.60
CA ASP A 110 7.95 4.05 -23.47
C ASP A 110 7.02 2.95 -24.03
N GLU A 111 7.51 1.73 -24.25
CA GLU A 111 6.67 0.63 -24.73
C GLU A 111 5.58 0.23 -23.74
N TYR A 112 5.76 0.53 -22.44
CA TYR A 112 4.75 0.29 -21.40
C TYR A 112 3.41 0.95 -21.75
N ARG A 113 3.44 2.11 -22.44
CA ARG A 113 2.25 2.85 -22.85
C ARG A 113 1.33 2.08 -23.78
N ILE A 114 1.90 1.19 -24.59
CA ILE A 114 1.17 0.42 -25.59
C ILE A 114 0.32 -0.66 -24.91
N TRP A 115 0.84 -1.26 -23.84
CA TRP A 115 0.26 -2.45 -23.21
C TRP A 115 -0.55 -2.12 -21.95
N MET A 116 -0.02 -1.24 -21.10
CA MET A 116 -0.50 -1.04 -19.73
C MET A 116 -1.23 0.29 -19.53
N GLY A 117 -1.16 1.18 -20.53
CA GLY A 117 -1.81 2.49 -20.50
C GLY A 117 -0.85 3.65 -20.21
N PRO A 118 -1.36 4.87 -19.99
CA PRO A 118 -0.53 6.06 -19.85
C PRO A 118 0.45 5.94 -18.68
N ILE A 119 1.70 6.39 -18.89
CA ILE A 119 2.71 6.48 -17.83
C ILE A 119 2.48 7.80 -17.08
N PRO A 120 2.17 7.78 -15.77
CA PRO A 120 2.01 8.99 -14.99
C PRO A 120 3.36 9.68 -14.77
N SER A 121 3.34 11.01 -14.84
CA SER A 121 4.43 11.89 -14.39
C SER A 121 4.56 11.89 -12.87
N LEU A 122 5.73 12.32 -12.35
CA LEU A 122 5.96 12.43 -10.90
C LEU A 122 4.95 13.36 -10.21
N GLU A 123 4.54 14.45 -10.86
CA GLU A 123 3.50 15.34 -10.32
C GLU A 123 2.13 14.66 -10.25
N GLU A 124 1.79 13.82 -11.22
CA GLU A 124 0.55 13.04 -11.16
C GLU A 124 0.58 12.01 -10.02
N TRP A 125 1.72 11.33 -9.81
CA TRP A 125 1.90 10.44 -8.64
C TRP A 125 1.73 11.18 -7.32
N LYS A 126 2.36 12.35 -7.20
CA LYS A 126 2.28 13.21 -6.03
C LYS A 126 0.84 13.62 -5.72
N GLN A 127 0.13 14.13 -6.72
CA GLN A 127 -1.27 14.58 -6.57
C GLN A 127 -2.21 13.43 -6.28
N ARG A 128 -2.01 12.27 -6.91
CA ARG A 128 -2.86 11.09 -6.78
C ARG A 128 -2.83 10.49 -5.38
N TYR A 129 -1.66 10.42 -4.77
CA TYR A 129 -1.47 9.80 -3.45
C TYR A 129 -1.33 10.79 -2.30
N GLU A 130 -1.50 12.09 -2.58
CA GLU A 130 -1.33 13.18 -1.61
C GLU A 130 -0.04 12.99 -0.78
N VAL A 131 1.06 12.71 -1.48
CA VAL A 131 2.42 12.67 -0.91
C VAL A 131 3.12 14.01 -1.16
N ASP A 132 4.19 14.28 -0.43
CA ASP A 132 4.91 15.56 -0.52
C ASP A 132 5.84 15.56 -1.73
N GLU A 133 6.47 14.43 -2.02
CA GLU A 133 7.42 14.26 -3.11
C GLU A 133 7.25 12.90 -3.81
N ALA A 134 7.56 12.89 -5.10
CA ALA A 134 7.64 11.68 -5.91
C ALA A 134 8.96 11.66 -6.67
N VAL A 135 9.66 10.54 -6.64
CA VAL A 135 11.01 10.38 -7.20
C VAL A 135 11.09 9.05 -7.94
N TYR A 136 11.91 8.93 -8.98
CA TYR A 136 12.12 7.63 -9.63
C TYR A 136 13.04 6.73 -8.81
N ILE A 137 12.77 5.43 -8.79
CA ILE A 137 13.58 4.44 -8.05
C ILE A 137 15.09 4.47 -8.37
N PRO A 138 15.53 4.64 -9.63
CA PRO A 138 16.96 4.78 -9.93
C PRO A 138 17.65 5.93 -9.17
N ASP A 139 16.91 6.98 -8.83
CA ASP A 139 17.42 8.16 -8.12
C ASP A 139 17.20 8.07 -6.58
N MET A 140 16.55 7.00 -6.10
CA MET A 140 16.17 6.82 -4.69
C MET A 140 17.37 6.86 -3.74
N LYS A 141 18.45 6.14 -4.08
CA LYS A 141 19.66 6.10 -3.25
C LYS A 141 20.23 7.50 -3.04
N ASP A 142 20.44 8.23 -4.13
CA ASP A 142 21.04 9.56 -4.10
C ASP A 142 20.11 10.56 -3.41
N TYR A 143 18.80 10.42 -3.59
CA TYR A 143 17.81 11.22 -2.87
C TYR A 143 17.89 10.99 -1.35
N LEU A 144 17.80 9.73 -0.89
CA LEU A 144 17.88 9.39 0.54
C LEU A 144 19.22 9.80 1.16
N TRP A 145 20.30 9.71 0.39
CA TRP A 145 21.63 10.15 0.82
C TRP A 145 21.66 11.65 1.10
N ASN A 146 21.05 12.45 0.24
CA ASN A 146 21.05 13.91 0.32
C ASN A 146 19.88 14.51 1.11
N LEU A 147 18.92 13.68 1.57
CA LEU A 147 17.75 14.13 2.33
C LEU A 147 18.14 14.86 3.63
N HIS A 148 19.13 14.34 4.34
CA HIS A 148 19.73 14.94 5.54
C HIS A 148 21.21 15.29 5.30
N LEU A 149 22.03 15.42 6.35
CA LEU A 149 23.47 15.66 6.24
C LEU A 149 24.18 14.43 5.62
N LYS A 150 24.13 14.29 4.29
CA LYS A 150 24.84 13.30 3.45
C LYS A 150 25.12 11.95 4.11
N GLY A 151 24.13 11.06 4.10
CA GLY A 151 24.24 9.71 4.64
C GLY A 151 24.11 9.60 6.16
N SER A 152 23.76 10.70 6.84
CA SER A 152 23.44 10.68 8.28
C SER A 152 22.07 10.07 8.61
N SER A 153 21.19 9.92 7.61
CA SER A 153 19.87 9.31 7.77
C SER A 153 19.95 7.91 8.37
N HIS A 154 19.19 7.66 9.43
CA HIS A 154 18.98 6.31 9.95
C HIS A 154 17.71 5.74 9.33
N LEU A 155 17.88 4.74 8.46
CA LEU A 155 16.76 4.06 7.80
C LEU A 155 16.10 3.11 8.80
N LEU A 156 14.86 3.42 9.18
CA LEU A 156 14.01 2.53 9.95
C LEU A 156 13.29 1.60 8.96
N VAL A 157 13.57 0.31 9.03
CA VAL A 157 12.95 -0.70 8.15
C VAL A 157 12.10 -1.66 8.97
N LEU A 158 11.08 -2.25 8.34
CA LEU A 158 10.26 -3.26 8.98
C LEU A 158 11.06 -4.53 9.16
N ASP A 159 11.22 -4.98 10.41
CA ASP A 159 11.73 -6.30 10.74
C ASP A 159 10.92 -6.88 11.88
N GLY A 160 10.28 -8.02 11.64
CA GLY A 160 9.33 -8.59 12.57
C GLY A 160 8.63 -9.82 12.01
N ILE A 161 8.02 -10.59 12.90
CA ILE A 161 7.36 -11.85 12.56
C ILE A 161 5.86 -11.68 12.78
N ASN A 162 5.07 -11.93 11.74
CA ASN A 162 3.62 -11.98 11.87
C ASN A 162 3.23 -13.15 12.80
N SER A 163 2.51 -12.85 13.88
CA SER A 163 2.20 -13.80 14.94
C SER A 163 1.31 -14.95 14.50
N ASP A 164 0.48 -14.77 13.47
CA ASP A 164 -0.44 -15.81 12.97
C ASP A 164 0.26 -16.74 11.97
N SER A 165 0.85 -16.17 10.91
CA SER A 165 1.48 -16.92 9.81
C SER A 165 2.90 -17.39 10.11
N LYS A 166 3.54 -16.82 11.13
CA LYS A 166 4.97 -17.02 11.47
C LYS A 166 5.94 -16.59 10.37
N LYS A 167 5.48 -15.84 9.37
CA LYS A 167 6.31 -15.30 8.30
C LYS A 167 6.93 -13.98 8.73
N GLN A 168 8.16 -13.74 8.27
CA GLN A 168 8.81 -12.45 8.41
C GLN A 168 8.14 -11.42 7.49
N VAL A 169 8.02 -10.19 7.96
CA VAL A 169 7.59 -9.06 7.12
C VAL A 169 8.61 -8.79 6.02
N ILE A 170 8.15 -8.14 4.95
CA ILE A 170 9.05 -7.70 3.88
C ILE A 170 9.90 -6.55 4.45
N GLN A 171 11.20 -6.82 4.59
CA GLN A 171 12.17 -5.80 4.97
C GLN A 171 12.63 -5.06 3.72
N ALA A 172 12.49 -3.74 3.70
CA ALA A 172 12.92 -2.93 2.58
C ALA A 172 14.42 -3.13 2.29
N ALA A 173 14.74 -3.39 1.03
CA ALA A 173 16.11 -3.54 0.56
C ALA A 173 16.30 -2.87 -0.82
N PHE A 174 17.46 -2.27 -1.04
CA PHE A 174 17.85 -1.74 -2.35
C PHE A 174 19.38 -1.75 -2.50
N ASN A 175 19.86 -1.65 -3.73
CA ASN A 175 21.30 -1.62 -4.00
C ASN A 175 21.93 -0.35 -3.40
N GLY A 176 22.90 -0.53 -2.48
CA GLY A 176 23.53 0.57 -1.74
C GLY A 176 22.92 0.86 -0.37
N ILE A 177 21.90 0.13 0.08
CA ILE A 177 21.34 0.29 1.44
C ILE A 177 22.39 0.08 2.55
N SER A 178 23.42 -0.73 2.29
CA SER A 178 24.54 -0.98 3.22
C SER A 178 25.41 0.24 3.51
N GLU A 179 25.29 1.31 2.71
CA GLU A 179 25.98 2.58 2.95
C GLU A 179 25.25 3.45 3.99
N PHE A 180 24.02 3.07 4.36
CA PHE A 180 23.21 3.75 5.37
C PHE A 180 23.27 3.02 6.71
N LYS A 181 22.97 3.77 7.78
CA LYS A 181 22.67 3.16 9.07
C LYS A 181 21.25 2.64 9.05
N VAL A 182 21.07 1.33 9.26
CA VAL A 182 19.76 0.68 9.23
C VAL A 182 19.38 0.24 10.64
N ASN A 183 18.22 0.67 11.12
CA ASN A 183 17.61 0.19 12.35
C ASN A 183 16.43 -0.72 12.01
N LYS A 184 16.43 -1.91 12.61
CA LYS A 184 15.42 -2.95 12.39
C LYS A 184 14.51 -3.16 13.60
N ASP A 185 14.94 -2.70 14.77
CA ASP A 185 14.35 -3.10 16.05
C ASP A 185 13.14 -2.25 16.45
N LEU A 186 12.97 -1.05 15.87
CA LEU A 186 11.98 -0.08 16.33
C LEU A 186 10.67 -0.08 15.53
N LEU A 187 10.77 -0.10 14.20
CA LEU A 187 9.64 0.28 13.35
C LEU A 187 8.46 -0.70 13.45
N PHE A 188 8.75 -2.00 13.48
CA PHE A 188 7.70 -3.03 13.39
C PHE A 188 6.70 -2.93 14.55
N ASP A 189 7.18 -2.85 15.79
CA ASP A 189 6.31 -2.83 16.98
C ASP A 189 5.44 -1.56 17.02
N VAL A 190 6.03 -0.39 16.77
CA VAL A 190 5.32 0.89 16.77
C VAL A 190 4.28 0.94 15.65
N PHE A 191 4.64 0.45 14.47
CA PHE A 191 3.75 0.43 13.31
C PHE A 191 2.60 -0.58 13.52
N ALA A 192 2.90 -1.77 14.02
CA ALA A 192 1.88 -2.77 14.35
C ALA A 192 0.85 -2.21 15.34
N GLU A 193 1.29 -1.52 16.40
CA GLU A 193 0.38 -0.88 17.38
C GLU A 193 -0.49 0.21 16.74
N CYS A 194 0.07 1.03 15.84
CA CYS A 194 -0.69 2.02 15.09
C CYS A 194 -1.82 1.38 14.24
N ARG A 195 -1.61 0.15 13.75
CA ARG A 195 -2.61 -0.61 12.99
C ARG A 195 -3.64 -1.33 13.86
N VAL A 196 -3.37 -1.54 15.15
CA VAL A 196 -4.34 -2.14 16.10
C VAL A 196 -5.51 -1.18 16.31
N ILE A 197 -5.23 0.10 16.51
CA ILE A 197 -6.24 1.15 16.73
C ILE A 197 -6.63 1.80 15.39
N LYS A 198 -7.92 1.82 15.05
CA LYS A 198 -8.41 2.34 13.77
C LYS A 198 -8.81 3.80 13.94
N SER A 199 -8.45 4.62 12.96
CA SER A 199 -9.03 5.96 12.77
C SER A 199 -10.49 5.86 12.35
N GLU A 200 -11.25 6.94 12.49
CA GLU A 200 -12.65 6.96 12.08
C GLU A 200 -12.81 6.67 10.58
N THR A 201 -11.90 7.18 9.76
CA THR A 201 -11.91 6.94 8.31
C THR A 201 -11.64 5.47 7.98
N GLU A 202 -10.73 4.80 8.70
CA GLU A 202 -10.54 3.34 8.57
C GLU A 202 -11.77 2.55 9.03
N LEU A 203 -12.43 2.99 10.10
CA LEU A 203 -13.67 2.38 10.59
C LEU A 203 -14.80 2.49 9.57
N GLU A 204 -14.92 3.61 8.85
CA GLU A 204 -15.89 3.77 7.76
C GLU A 204 -15.66 2.76 6.63
N VAL A 205 -14.40 2.55 6.22
CA VAL A 205 -14.07 1.52 5.22
C VAL A 205 -14.44 0.12 5.72
N MET A 206 -14.14 -0.19 6.99
CA MET A 206 -14.50 -1.47 7.60
C MET A 206 -16.02 -1.67 7.70
N ARG A 207 -16.78 -0.63 8.06
CA ARG A 207 -18.26 -0.65 8.11
C ARG A 207 -18.84 -0.92 6.73
N TYR A 208 -18.30 -0.28 5.69
CA TYR A 208 -18.73 -0.51 4.32
C TYR A 208 -18.45 -1.95 3.86
N ALA A 209 -17.22 -2.46 4.06
CA ALA A 209 -16.86 -3.83 3.71
C ALA A 209 -17.75 -4.86 4.43
N THR A 210 -18.01 -4.63 5.71
CA THR A 210 -18.91 -5.47 6.53
C THR A 210 -20.33 -5.43 6.00
N ARG A 211 -20.86 -4.24 5.67
CA ARG A 211 -22.22 -4.09 5.10
C ARG A 211 -22.35 -4.90 3.81
N MET A 212 -21.40 -4.77 2.88
CA MET A 212 -21.41 -5.50 1.61
C MET A 212 -21.32 -7.02 1.82
N SER A 213 -20.49 -7.47 2.76
CA SER A 213 -20.39 -8.89 3.13
C SER A 213 -21.69 -9.42 3.75
N CYS A 214 -22.35 -8.64 4.60
CA CYS A 214 -23.66 -9.01 5.14
C CYS A 214 -24.73 -9.13 4.06
N GLU A 215 -24.75 -8.23 3.08
CA GLU A 215 -25.69 -8.27 1.94
C GLU A 215 -25.42 -9.49 1.05
N ALA A 216 -24.15 -9.78 0.76
CA ALA A 216 -23.73 -10.97 0.02
C ALA A 216 -24.15 -12.26 0.76
N HIS A 217 -23.92 -12.37 2.07
CA HIS A 217 -24.39 -13.51 2.86
C HIS A 217 -25.92 -13.67 2.81
N LYS A 218 -26.68 -12.56 2.89
CA LYS A 218 -28.15 -12.60 2.74
C LYS A 218 -28.56 -13.08 1.35
N ALA A 219 -27.85 -12.69 0.30
CA ALA A 219 -28.11 -13.15 -1.05
C ALA A 219 -27.87 -14.67 -1.19
N VAL A 220 -26.76 -15.17 -0.64
CA VAL A 220 -26.45 -16.61 -0.62
C VAL A 220 -27.51 -17.40 0.15
N MET A 221 -27.92 -16.94 1.34
CA MET A 221 -28.95 -17.61 2.15
C MET A 221 -30.31 -17.67 1.45
N LYS A 222 -30.64 -16.70 0.60
CA LYS A 222 -31.89 -16.71 -0.19
C LYS A 222 -31.83 -17.66 -1.40
N MET A 223 -30.63 -17.90 -1.91
CA MET A 223 -30.41 -18.73 -3.11
C MET A 223 -30.28 -20.22 -2.78
N ILE A 224 -29.74 -20.56 -1.60
CA ILE A 224 -29.37 -21.94 -1.28
C ILE A 224 -30.56 -22.90 -1.32
N SER A 225 -30.35 -24.07 -1.92
CA SER A 225 -31.34 -25.13 -2.04
C SER A 225 -30.69 -26.52 -2.01
N PRO A 226 -31.41 -27.58 -1.59
CA PRO A 226 -30.88 -28.94 -1.61
C PRO A 226 -30.38 -29.33 -3.00
N GLY A 227 -29.18 -29.93 -3.05
CA GLY A 227 -28.52 -30.34 -4.30
C GLY A 227 -27.51 -29.32 -4.85
N MET A 228 -27.46 -28.10 -4.31
CA MET A 228 -26.41 -27.14 -4.64
C MET A 228 -25.05 -27.55 -4.06
N ARG A 229 -23.98 -27.08 -4.70
CA ARG A 229 -22.59 -27.25 -4.26
C ARG A 229 -22.09 -25.99 -3.55
N GLU A 230 -21.16 -26.17 -2.63
CA GLU A 230 -20.58 -25.08 -1.83
C GLU A 230 -19.94 -24.00 -2.72
N TYR A 231 -19.23 -24.37 -3.78
CA TYR A 231 -18.62 -23.41 -4.71
C TYR A 231 -19.65 -22.52 -5.43
N GLN A 232 -20.91 -22.96 -5.58
CA GLN A 232 -21.95 -22.12 -6.18
C GLN A 232 -22.37 -21.01 -5.20
N CYS A 233 -22.32 -21.29 -3.90
CA CYS A 233 -22.56 -20.30 -2.86
C CYS A 233 -21.40 -19.29 -2.78
N GLU A 234 -20.15 -19.77 -2.88
CA GLU A 234 -18.96 -18.90 -2.98
C GLU A 234 -19.03 -17.98 -4.21
N ALA A 235 -19.34 -18.54 -5.40
CA ALA A 235 -19.48 -17.76 -6.62
C ALA A 235 -20.54 -16.67 -6.50
N ALA A 236 -21.70 -16.99 -5.91
CA ALA A 236 -22.76 -16.01 -5.67
C ALA A 236 -22.34 -14.92 -4.67
N PHE A 237 -21.58 -15.29 -3.64
CA PHE A 237 -21.03 -14.33 -2.68
C PHE A 237 -20.07 -13.36 -3.37
N LEU A 238 -19.06 -13.86 -4.07
CA LEU A 238 -18.05 -13.05 -4.76
C LEU A 238 -18.69 -12.16 -5.83
N ASN A 239 -19.65 -12.69 -6.60
CA ASN A 239 -20.40 -11.91 -7.58
C ASN A 239 -21.15 -10.75 -6.92
N HIS A 240 -21.82 -10.98 -5.78
CA HIS A 240 -22.53 -9.91 -5.08
C HIS A 240 -21.57 -8.82 -4.59
N ILE A 241 -20.43 -9.22 -4.00
CA ILE A 241 -19.41 -8.28 -3.54
C ILE A 241 -18.92 -7.41 -4.70
N TYR A 242 -18.52 -8.02 -5.82
CA TYR A 242 -17.91 -7.24 -6.90
C TYR A 242 -18.94 -6.39 -7.66
N LEU A 243 -20.18 -6.87 -7.80
CA LEU A 243 -21.23 -6.14 -8.50
C LEU A 243 -21.71 -4.88 -7.77
N TYR A 244 -21.82 -4.94 -6.44
CA TYR A 244 -22.39 -3.84 -5.64
C TYR A 244 -21.36 -3.12 -4.76
N GLY A 245 -20.32 -3.84 -4.33
CA GLY A 245 -19.29 -3.34 -3.43
C GLY A 245 -18.14 -2.65 -4.13
N GLY A 246 -17.90 -2.97 -5.40
CA GLY A 246 -16.71 -2.56 -6.16
C GLY A 246 -15.53 -3.49 -5.98
#